data_AF-A0A3N9TYU8-F1
#
_entry.id   AF-A0A3N9TYU8-F1
#
_cell.length_a   1.000
_cell.length_b   1.000
_cell.length_c   1.000
_cell.angle_alpha   90.00
_cell.angle_beta   90.00
_cell.angle_gamma   90.00
#
_symmetry.space_group_name_H-M   'P 1'
#
loop_
_entity.id
_entity.type
_entity.pdbx_description
1 polymer ?
#
loop_
_entity_poly.entity_id
_entity_poly.type
_entity_poly.pdbx_seq_one_letter_code
_entity_poly.pdbx_strand_id
1 'polypeptide(L)'
;MAVASQYPAATKSSAESAEQQDYRQYFTPLPSLPPIPADNSLTAEKVALGKMLFFEPRLSKSSNISCASCHNPALAWTDRLPTAVGHDGQTGERNSPTVLNSGFLGSQFWDGREPDLEGQALGPIQNSIEMAHDLDGALARLSAVDGYSDHFQTAFPADEAPLSSGNLADAIASFERTLNTPNAPLDRYLLGDEAALTDQQKAGMKDFVDVGCISCHRGANFSDSLFHPIQVPGSDDLGRFAVTNEESDRQAFRTASLRNVALTYPYFHDGSAETLEDVVPIMGEQMLKRELDEATVERLVSFLHALTGEQPVVTVPALP
;
A
#
# COMPACT_ATOMS: atom_id res chain seq x y z
N MET A 1 -6.99 -78.38 1.79
CA MET A 1 -7.21 -78.19 3.25
C MET A 1 -6.78 -76.78 3.59
N ALA A 2 -7.74 -75.91 3.85
CA ALA A 2 -7.53 -74.55 4.28
C ALA A 2 -7.28 -74.53 5.80
N VAL A 3 -6.31 -73.75 6.26
CA VAL A 3 -6.17 -73.39 7.68
C VAL A 3 -6.20 -71.87 7.75
N ALA A 4 -7.31 -71.35 8.26
CA ALA A 4 -7.50 -69.94 8.56
C ALA A 4 -6.76 -69.61 9.87
N SER A 5 -6.00 -68.51 9.89
CA SER A 5 -5.50 -67.90 11.11
C SER A 5 -6.29 -66.62 11.37
N GLN A 6 -7.06 -66.63 12.45
CA GLN A 6 -7.78 -65.50 13.01
C GLN A 6 -6.80 -64.48 13.59
N TYR A 7 -6.99 -63.20 13.26
CA TYR A 7 -6.49 -62.07 14.04
C TYR A 7 -7.70 -61.25 14.53
N PRO A 8 -7.69 -60.73 15.77
CA PRO A 8 -8.81 -59.99 16.32
C PRO A 8 -8.95 -58.63 15.64
N ALA A 9 -10.19 -58.22 15.37
CA ALA A 9 -10.52 -56.88 14.92
C ALA A 9 -10.24 -55.87 16.05
N ALA A 10 -9.22 -55.04 15.87
CA ALA A 10 -9.08 -53.81 16.66
C ALA A 10 -10.11 -52.80 16.12
N THR A 11 -11.11 -52.52 16.95
CA THR A 11 -12.03 -51.40 16.78
C THR A 11 -11.24 -50.10 16.69
N LYS A 12 -11.18 -49.50 15.50
CA LYS A 12 -10.77 -48.09 15.38
C LYS A 12 -11.86 -47.25 16.02
N SER A 13 -11.55 -46.71 17.20
CA SER A 13 -12.29 -45.61 17.80
C SER A 13 -12.41 -44.49 16.78
N SER A 14 -13.65 -44.15 16.43
CA SER A 14 -14.03 -43.01 15.61
C SER A 14 -14.07 -41.76 16.48
N ALA A 15 -12.92 -41.10 16.67
CA ALA A 15 -12.84 -39.71 17.12
C ALA A 15 -11.40 -39.18 16.97
N GLU A 16 -11.27 -37.97 16.42
CA GLU A 16 -10.12 -37.04 16.55
C GLU A 16 -8.89 -37.25 15.65
N SER A 17 -9.04 -36.96 14.35
CA SER A 17 -8.08 -36.10 13.63
C SER A 17 -8.74 -35.59 12.34
N ALA A 18 -9.65 -34.62 12.47
CA ALA A 18 -9.84 -33.71 11.35
C ALA A 18 -8.53 -32.93 11.23
N GLU A 19 -7.79 -33.19 10.17
CA GLU A 19 -6.57 -32.48 9.79
C GLU A 19 -6.87 -30.98 9.89
N GLN A 20 -6.35 -30.30 10.91
CA GLN A 20 -6.54 -28.86 11.06
C GLN A 20 -5.94 -28.21 9.82
N GLN A 21 -6.79 -27.65 8.97
CA GLN A 21 -6.35 -27.02 7.73
C GLN A 21 -5.33 -25.93 8.07
N ASP A 22 -4.10 -26.08 7.56
CA ASP A 22 -3.06 -25.08 7.78
C ASP A 22 -3.35 -23.86 6.90
N TYR A 23 -3.88 -22.80 7.51
CA TYR A 23 -4.20 -21.55 6.82
C TYR A 23 -2.95 -20.73 6.45
N ARG A 24 -1.75 -21.08 6.91
CA ARG A 24 -0.50 -20.38 6.52
C ARG A 24 -0.25 -20.42 5.02
N GLN A 25 -0.66 -21.50 4.34
CA GLN A 25 -0.43 -21.71 2.91
C GLN A 25 -1.06 -20.64 2.00
N TYR A 26 -2.01 -19.85 2.52
CA TYR A 26 -2.67 -18.78 1.78
C TYR A 26 -1.92 -17.44 1.81
N PHE A 27 -0.86 -17.32 2.62
CA PHE A 27 -0.18 -16.07 2.86
C PHE A 27 1.31 -16.15 2.52
N THR A 28 1.90 -15.00 2.17
CA THR A 28 3.33 -14.86 1.90
C THR A 28 3.87 -13.72 2.76
N PRO A 29 5.01 -13.90 3.46
CA PRO A 29 5.63 -12.81 4.18
C PRO A 29 6.08 -11.70 3.21
N LEU A 30 6.13 -10.45 3.68
CA LEU A 30 6.61 -9.34 2.86
C LEU A 30 8.11 -9.51 2.55
N PRO A 31 8.54 -9.49 1.27
CA PRO A 31 9.95 -9.43 0.92
C PRO A 31 10.61 -8.16 1.47
N SER A 32 11.93 -8.18 1.65
CA SER A 32 12.68 -7.01 2.13
C SER A 32 12.66 -5.83 1.16
N LEU A 33 12.62 -6.12 -0.15
CA LEU A 33 12.59 -5.13 -1.21
C LEU A 33 11.52 -5.48 -2.26
N PRO A 34 10.85 -4.48 -2.85
CA PRO A 34 10.02 -4.67 -4.03
C PRO A 34 10.86 -5.01 -5.27
N PRO A 35 10.22 -5.39 -6.39
CA PRO A 35 10.89 -5.44 -7.69
C PRO A 35 11.59 -4.11 -8.02
N ILE A 36 12.85 -4.21 -8.43
CA ILE A 36 13.66 -3.05 -8.85
C ILE A 36 13.68 -3.03 -10.38
N PRO A 37 13.21 -1.95 -11.04
CA PRO A 37 13.27 -1.82 -12.49
C PRO A 37 14.71 -1.84 -13.01
N ALA A 38 14.91 -2.35 -14.22
CA ALA A 38 16.24 -2.48 -14.83
C ALA A 38 16.82 -1.12 -15.24
N ASP A 39 15.96 -0.17 -15.58
CA ASP A 39 16.26 1.21 -15.98
C ASP A 39 16.42 2.16 -14.78
N ASN A 40 15.81 1.85 -13.63
CA ASN A 40 16.00 2.62 -12.40
C ASN A 40 16.61 1.79 -11.26
N SER A 41 17.93 1.60 -11.32
CA SER A 41 18.68 0.91 -10.26
C SER A 41 18.61 1.64 -8.91
N LEU A 42 18.43 0.88 -7.83
CA LEU A 42 18.34 1.42 -6.47
C LEU A 42 19.73 1.69 -5.87
N THR A 43 20.30 2.87 -6.14
CA THR A 43 21.59 3.31 -5.57
C THR A 43 21.40 4.17 -4.32
N ALA A 44 22.43 4.23 -3.46
CA ALA A 44 22.37 5.04 -2.25
C ALA A 44 22.24 6.54 -2.58
N GLU A 45 22.87 6.98 -3.67
CA GLU A 45 22.87 8.35 -4.15
C GLU A 45 21.47 8.75 -4.66
N LYS A 46 20.80 7.89 -5.43
CA LYS A 46 19.42 8.10 -5.88
C LYS A 46 18.44 8.12 -4.72
N VAL A 47 18.58 7.21 -3.76
CA VAL A 47 17.75 7.18 -2.54
C VAL A 47 17.95 8.46 -1.71
N ALA A 48 19.18 8.93 -1.55
CA ALA A 48 19.48 10.15 -0.81
C ALA A 48 18.86 11.38 -1.48
N LEU A 49 19.02 11.52 -2.80
CA LEU A 49 18.40 12.60 -3.58
C LEU A 49 16.86 12.51 -3.53
N GLY A 50 16.30 11.32 -3.76
CA GLY A 50 14.86 11.06 -3.71
C GLY A 50 14.24 11.46 -2.38
N LYS A 51 14.94 11.13 -1.29
CA LYS A 51 14.54 11.55 0.06
C LYS A 51 14.55 13.07 0.21
N MET A 52 15.55 13.77 -0.33
CA MET A 52 15.53 15.24 -0.30
C MET A 52 14.33 15.79 -1.06
N LEU A 53 14.07 15.27 -2.26
CA LEU A 53 12.98 15.71 -3.13
C LEU A 53 11.60 15.40 -2.54
N PHE A 54 11.42 14.26 -1.87
CA PHE A 54 10.17 13.89 -1.21
C PHE A 54 9.75 14.91 -0.13
N PHE A 55 10.73 15.54 0.53
CA PHE A 55 10.52 16.58 1.53
C PHE A 55 10.69 18.00 0.98
N GLU A 56 10.89 18.18 -0.33
CA GLU A 56 11.20 19.47 -0.95
C GLU A 56 9.94 20.28 -1.26
N PRO A 57 9.58 21.30 -0.45
CA PRO A 57 8.37 22.07 -0.71
C PRO A 57 8.48 22.96 -1.94
N ARG A 58 9.69 23.32 -2.39
CA ARG A 58 9.91 24.15 -3.59
C ARG A 58 9.50 23.46 -4.87
N LEU A 59 9.22 22.15 -4.86
CA LEU A 59 8.57 21.47 -5.98
C LEU A 59 7.13 21.98 -6.21
N SER A 60 6.43 22.46 -5.17
CA SER A 60 5.09 23.03 -5.34
C SER A 60 5.14 24.49 -5.73
N LYS A 61 4.12 24.97 -6.45
CA LYS A 61 4.06 26.36 -6.91
C LYS A 61 4.13 27.36 -5.75
N SER A 62 3.50 27.02 -4.62
CA SER A 62 3.47 27.80 -3.39
C SER A 62 4.72 27.65 -2.51
N SER A 63 5.65 26.74 -2.84
CA SER A 63 6.86 26.48 -2.05
C SER A 63 6.60 26.08 -0.58
N ASN A 64 5.45 25.46 -0.30
CA ASN A 64 5.03 25.06 1.04
C ASN A 64 4.38 23.66 1.12
N ILE A 65 4.30 22.93 0.00
CA ILE A 65 3.73 21.57 -0.08
C ILE A 65 4.81 20.66 -0.68
N SER A 66 5.05 19.54 -0.02
CA SER A 66 5.94 18.46 -0.49
C SER A 66 5.17 17.13 -0.50
N CYS A 67 5.76 16.05 -1.00
CA CYS A 67 5.16 14.73 -0.89
C CYS A 67 4.88 14.37 0.59
N ALA A 68 5.80 14.74 1.49
CA ALA A 68 5.66 14.54 2.94
C ALA A 68 4.52 15.33 3.60
N SER A 69 3.94 16.33 2.92
CA SER A 69 2.77 17.07 3.42
C SER A 69 1.53 16.18 3.43
N CYS A 70 1.35 15.33 2.40
CA CYS A 70 0.22 14.39 2.29
C CYS A 70 0.59 12.96 2.70
N HIS A 71 1.89 12.62 2.68
CA HIS A 71 2.41 11.30 3.04
C HIS A 71 3.37 11.41 4.22
N ASN A 72 2.81 11.75 5.38
CA ASN A 72 3.60 12.15 6.56
C ASN A 72 4.20 10.94 7.30
N PRO A 73 5.53 10.87 7.49
CA PRO A 73 6.18 9.74 8.18
C PRO A 73 5.67 9.50 9.61
N ALA A 74 5.21 10.53 10.31
CA ALA A 74 4.68 10.42 11.66
C ALA A 74 3.25 9.84 11.71
N LEU A 75 2.56 9.79 10.57
CA LEU A 75 1.17 9.37 10.43
C LEU A 75 1.03 8.13 9.54
N ALA A 76 1.99 7.20 9.62
CA ALA A 76 2.04 6.02 8.75
C ALA A 76 2.01 6.36 7.25
N TRP A 77 2.62 7.50 6.90
CA TRP A 77 2.77 7.99 5.53
C TRP A 77 1.46 8.30 4.82
N THR A 78 0.45 8.70 5.58
CA THR A 78 -0.78 9.37 5.10
C THR A 78 -0.86 10.78 5.71
N ASP A 79 -1.94 11.51 5.45
CA ASP A 79 -2.28 12.79 6.08
C ASP A 79 -3.34 12.65 7.19
N ARG A 80 -4.00 11.49 7.27
CA ARG A 80 -5.15 11.20 8.16
C ARG A 80 -6.32 12.16 7.98
N LEU A 81 -6.52 12.62 6.74
CA LEU A 81 -7.69 13.39 6.35
C LEU A 81 -8.60 12.53 5.46
N PRO A 82 -9.92 12.78 5.43
CA PRO A 82 -10.80 12.12 4.48
C PRO A 82 -10.30 12.30 3.04
N THR A 83 -9.97 13.53 2.67
CA THR A 83 -9.29 13.86 1.42
C THR A 83 -8.25 14.95 1.65
N ALA A 84 -7.19 14.92 0.84
CA ALA A 84 -6.04 15.81 1.03
C ALA A 84 -6.38 17.28 0.78
N VAL A 85 -5.68 18.18 1.50
CA VAL A 85 -5.74 19.63 1.29
C VAL A 85 -4.44 20.09 0.61
N GLY A 86 -4.55 20.61 -0.60
CA GLY A 86 -3.41 21.03 -1.40
C GLY A 86 -3.33 22.55 -1.61
N HIS A 87 -2.90 22.96 -2.80
CA HIS A 87 -2.61 24.34 -3.17
C HIS A 87 -3.82 25.26 -2.92
N ASP A 88 -3.55 26.42 -2.32
CA ASP A 88 -4.56 27.41 -1.93
C ASP A 88 -5.70 26.88 -1.04
N GLY A 89 -5.46 25.78 -0.31
CA GLY A 89 -6.44 25.17 0.59
C GLY A 89 -7.55 24.40 -0.14
N GLN A 90 -7.34 24.06 -1.41
CA GLN A 90 -8.27 23.22 -2.17
C GLN A 90 -8.28 21.80 -1.60
N THR A 91 -9.46 21.20 -1.57
CA THR A 91 -9.66 19.82 -1.11
C THR A 91 -9.75 18.88 -2.30
N GLY A 92 -8.99 17.79 -2.26
CA GLY A 92 -9.02 16.74 -3.28
C GLY A 92 -10.27 15.88 -3.20
N GLU A 93 -10.40 14.98 -4.18
CA GLU A 93 -11.55 14.08 -4.30
C GLU A 93 -11.32 12.72 -3.62
N ARG A 94 -10.06 12.40 -3.29
CA ARG A 94 -9.69 11.10 -2.75
C ARG A 94 -8.82 11.19 -1.51
N ASN A 95 -8.93 10.17 -0.67
CA ASN A 95 -8.02 9.89 0.43
C ASN A 95 -6.62 9.62 -0.09
N SER A 96 -5.61 10.17 0.59
CA SER A 96 -4.20 9.92 0.27
C SER A 96 -3.76 8.55 0.79
N PRO A 97 -3.53 7.55 -0.09
CA PRO A 97 -3.08 6.24 0.36
C PRO A 97 -1.68 6.33 0.97
N THR A 98 -1.31 5.39 1.82
CA THR A 98 0.07 5.32 2.34
C THR A 98 1.07 5.03 1.21
N VAL A 99 2.27 5.64 1.27
CA VAL A 99 3.39 5.24 0.39
C VAL A 99 4.13 3.99 0.90
N LEU A 100 3.79 3.50 2.10
CA LEU A 100 4.40 2.28 2.63
C LEU A 100 4.12 1.09 1.71
N ASN A 101 5.17 0.36 1.35
CA ASN A 101 5.11 -0.80 0.46
C ASN A 101 4.53 -0.50 -0.95
N SER A 102 4.48 0.77 -1.39
CA SER A 102 3.91 1.16 -2.69
C SER A 102 4.68 0.56 -3.88
N GLY A 103 5.97 0.28 -3.71
CA GLY A 103 6.81 -0.40 -4.71
C GLY A 103 6.38 -1.83 -5.03
N PHE A 104 5.54 -2.47 -4.21
CA PHE A 104 4.98 -3.80 -4.49
C PHE A 104 3.67 -3.77 -5.28
N LEU A 105 3.11 -2.59 -5.56
CA LEU A 105 1.87 -2.45 -6.31
C LEU A 105 2.10 -2.64 -7.80
N GLY A 106 1.15 -3.27 -8.49
CA GLY A 106 1.18 -3.41 -9.96
C GLY A 106 0.77 -2.15 -10.73
N SER A 107 0.21 -1.16 -10.05
CA SER A 107 -0.09 0.19 -10.55
C SER A 107 -0.30 1.13 -9.36
N GLN A 108 -0.16 2.42 -9.59
CA GLN A 108 -0.27 3.47 -8.58
C GLN A 108 -1.61 4.21 -8.65
N PHE A 109 -1.91 5.00 -7.61
CA PHE A 109 -3.21 5.63 -7.37
C PHE A 109 -4.36 4.63 -7.15
N TRP A 110 -5.53 5.17 -6.81
CA TRP A 110 -6.77 4.40 -6.60
C TRP A 110 -7.37 3.88 -7.91
N ASP A 111 -7.22 4.61 -9.00
CA ASP A 111 -7.74 4.29 -10.35
C ASP A 111 -6.71 3.57 -11.23
N GLY A 112 -5.46 3.45 -10.78
CA GLY A 112 -4.41 2.77 -11.53
C GLY A 112 -3.94 3.52 -12.76
N ARG A 113 -4.07 4.86 -12.78
CA ARG A 113 -3.73 5.66 -13.97
C ARG A 113 -2.23 5.71 -14.26
N GLU A 114 -1.39 5.49 -13.24
CA GLU A 114 0.06 5.38 -13.42
C GLU A 114 0.50 3.93 -13.22
N PRO A 115 1.34 3.38 -14.12
CA PRO A 115 1.77 1.99 -14.06
C PRO A 115 2.84 1.75 -12.98
N ASP A 116 3.59 2.78 -12.58
CA ASP A 116 4.76 2.68 -11.71
C ASP A 116 4.95 3.93 -10.84
N LEU A 117 5.95 3.87 -9.95
CA LEU A 117 6.27 4.96 -9.02
C LEU A 117 6.87 6.17 -9.74
N GLU A 118 7.64 5.94 -10.81
CA GLU A 118 8.25 6.99 -11.61
C GLU A 118 7.19 7.92 -12.23
N GLY A 119 6.19 7.36 -12.91
CA GLY A 119 5.06 8.13 -13.43
C GLY A 119 4.25 8.79 -12.32
N GLN A 120 3.99 8.06 -11.23
CA GLN A 120 3.25 8.55 -10.07
C GLN A 120 3.89 9.79 -9.44
N ALA A 121 5.22 9.84 -9.28
CA ALA A 121 5.91 10.92 -8.62
C ALA A 121 5.75 12.29 -9.32
N LEU A 122 5.49 12.30 -10.64
CA LEU A 122 5.35 13.54 -11.42
C LEU A 122 3.92 14.09 -11.45
N GLY A 123 2.91 13.25 -11.21
CA GLY A 123 1.50 13.64 -11.24
C GLY A 123 1.14 14.71 -10.19
N PRO A 124 1.46 14.50 -8.89
CA PRO A 124 1.16 15.44 -7.80
C PRO A 124 1.72 16.84 -8.03
N ILE A 125 2.94 16.94 -8.59
CA ILE A 125 3.61 18.21 -8.90
C ILE A 125 2.71 19.04 -9.83
N GLN A 126 2.18 18.40 -10.88
CA GLN A 126 1.39 19.04 -11.94
C GLN A 126 -0.08 19.23 -11.60
N ASN A 127 -0.62 18.48 -10.64
CA ASN A 127 -2.04 18.58 -10.27
C ASN A 127 -2.34 19.95 -9.65
N SER A 128 -3.30 20.68 -10.23
CA SER A 128 -3.68 22.04 -9.80
C SER A 128 -4.31 22.12 -8.40
N ILE A 129 -4.83 20.99 -7.90
CA ILE A 129 -5.37 20.88 -6.55
C ILE A 129 -4.25 20.57 -5.55
N GLU A 130 -3.26 19.76 -5.94
CA GLU A 130 -2.20 19.28 -5.04
C GLU A 130 -1.04 20.30 -4.97
N MET A 131 -0.02 20.18 -5.82
CA MET A 131 1.17 21.05 -5.76
C MET A 131 1.17 22.19 -6.79
N ALA A 132 0.30 22.09 -7.80
CA ALA A 132 -0.03 23.13 -8.78
C ALA A 132 1.16 23.75 -9.54
N HIS A 133 2.24 23.01 -9.78
CA HIS A 133 3.43 23.45 -10.51
C HIS A 133 3.63 22.70 -11.82
N ASP A 134 3.96 23.39 -12.91
CA ASP A 134 4.54 22.74 -14.08
C ASP A 134 5.96 22.22 -13.79
N LEU A 135 6.34 21.10 -14.41
CA LEU A 135 7.64 20.44 -14.18
C LEU A 135 8.83 21.33 -14.57
N ASP A 136 8.74 22.07 -15.67
CA ASP A 136 9.81 22.96 -16.13
C ASP A 136 10.10 24.05 -15.10
N GLY A 137 9.05 24.67 -14.55
CA GLY A 137 9.15 25.66 -13.50
C GLY A 137 9.68 25.09 -12.18
N ALA A 138 9.28 23.87 -11.81
CA ALA A 138 9.81 23.19 -10.63
C ALA A 138 11.31 22.91 -10.78
N LEU A 139 11.74 22.37 -11.93
CA LEU A 139 13.15 22.09 -12.23
C LEU A 139 13.98 23.37 -12.33
N ALA A 140 13.45 24.43 -12.94
CA ALA A 140 14.09 25.74 -12.99
C ALA A 140 14.29 26.34 -11.59
N ARG A 141 13.37 26.05 -10.66
CA ARG A 141 13.53 26.47 -9.26
C ARG A 141 14.60 25.65 -8.55
N LEU A 142 14.63 24.33 -8.73
CA LEU A 142 15.69 23.49 -8.15
C LEU A 142 17.08 23.87 -8.68
N SER A 143 17.20 24.17 -9.97
CA SER A 143 18.49 24.55 -10.58
C SER A 143 19.02 25.89 -10.09
N ALA A 144 18.15 26.76 -9.56
CA ALA A 144 18.52 28.03 -8.93
C ALA A 144 18.96 27.90 -7.46
N VAL A 145 18.86 26.70 -6.87
CA VAL A 145 19.29 26.41 -5.49
C VAL A 145 20.67 25.78 -5.52
N ASP A 146 21.64 26.43 -4.87
CA ASP A 146 23.01 25.95 -4.77
C ASP A 146 23.05 24.54 -4.15
N GLY A 147 23.65 23.57 -4.85
CA GLY A 147 23.83 22.20 -4.38
C GLY A 147 22.93 21.15 -5.02
N TYR A 148 21.73 21.51 -5.53
CA TYR A 148 20.88 20.51 -6.19
C TYR A 148 21.53 19.95 -7.45
N SER A 149 22.19 20.77 -8.27
CA SER A 149 22.94 20.29 -9.43
C SER A 149 23.98 19.24 -9.07
N ASP A 150 24.68 19.39 -7.95
CA ASP A 150 25.69 18.42 -7.48
C ASP A 150 25.03 17.12 -7.00
N HIS A 151 23.90 17.20 -6.30
CA HIS A 151 23.15 16.02 -5.88
C HIS A 151 22.61 15.23 -7.08
N PHE A 152 22.06 15.89 -8.10
CA PHE A 152 21.62 15.24 -9.34
C PHE A 152 22.80 14.64 -10.10
N GLN A 153 23.92 15.36 -10.24
CA GLN A 153 25.11 14.84 -10.92
C GLN A 153 25.71 13.61 -10.21
N THR A 154 25.62 13.57 -8.88
CA THR A 154 26.08 12.43 -8.07
C THR A 154 25.18 11.23 -8.23
N ALA A 155 23.86 11.42 -8.26
CA ALA A 155 22.88 10.35 -8.42
C ALA A 155 22.82 9.80 -9.86
N PHE A 156 23.09 10.63 -10.86
CA PHE A 156 22.99 10.31 -12.29
C PHE A 156 24.28 10.71 -13.05
N PRO A 157 25.43 10.08 -12.74
CA PRO A 157 26.72 10.50 -13.29
C PRO A 157 26.91 10.21 -14.78
N ALA A 158 26.06 9.35 -15.36
CA ALA A 158 26.12 8.98 -16.77
C ALA A 158 25.33 9.93 -17.69
N ASP A 159 24.50 10.81 -17.12
CA ASP A 159 23.59 11.65 -17.88
C ASP A 159 24.23 13.01 -18.19
N GLU A 160 24.07 13.47 -19.43
CA GLU A 160 24.58 14.79 -19.85
C GLU A 160 23.80 15.95 -19.19
N ALA A 161 22.51 15.71 -18.87
CA ALA A 161 21.63 16.65 -18.18
C ALA A 161 20.97 15.97 -16.97
N PRO A 162 21.69 15.82 -15.84
CA PRO A 162 21.21 15.07 -14.68
C PRO A 162 19.95 15.65 -14.03
N LEU A 163 19.80 16.98 -14.04
CA LEU A 163 18.61 17.64 -13.51
C LEU A 163 17.53 17.64 -14.60
N SER A 164 16.68 16.62 -14.57
CA SER A 164 15.59 16.40 -15.53
C SER A 164 14.34 15.86 -14.82
N SER A 165 13.18 15.91 -15.47
CA SER A 165 11.95 15.34 -14.91
C SER A 165 12.02 13.81 -14.77
N GLY A 166 12.69 13.12 -15.68
CA GLY A 166 12.93 11.68 -15.57
C GLY A 166 13.78 11.34 -14.35
N ASN A 167 14.88 12.06 -14.13
CA ASN A 167 15.74 11.81 -12.97
C ASN A 167 15.11 12.25 -11.65
N LEU A 168 14.23 13.26 -11.69
CA LEU A 168 13.39 13.64 -10.55
C LEU A 168 12.48 12.47 -10.15
N ALA A 169 11.76 11.88 -11.12
CA ALA A 169 10.92 10.71 -10.93
C ALA A 169 11.71 9.51 -10.40
N ASP A 170 12.82 9.18 -11.06
CA ASP A 170 13.68 8.04 -10.70
C ASP A 170 14.20 8.13 -9.27
N ALA A 171 14.62 9.33 -8.85
CA ALA A 171 15.13 9.56 -7.51
C ALA A 171 14.02 9.40 -6.47
N ILE A 172 12.87 10.07 -6.65
CA ILE A 172 11.72 9.95 -5.71
C ILE A 172 11.27 8.49 -5.61
N ALA A 173 11.05 7.82 -6.74
CA ALA A 173 10.65 6.42 -6.79
C ALA A 173 11.69 5.49 -6.13
N SER A 174 12.99 5.79 -6.27
CA SER A 174 14.06 5.07 -5.55
C SER A 174 13.89 5.19 -4.03
N PHE A 175 13.60 6.39 -3.51
CA PHE A 175 13.36 6.57 -2.09
C PHE A 175 12.09 5.83 -1.63
N GLU A 176 10.99 5.94 -2.36
CA GLU A 176 9.73 5.26 -2.04
C GLU A 176 9.87 3.74 -1.96
N ARG A 177 10.67 3.12 -2.84
CA ARG A 177 10.99 1.68 -2.78
C ARG A 177 11.71 1.23 -1.52
N THR A 178 12.26 2.16 -0.74
CA THR A 178 12.87 1.87 0.57
C THR A 178 11.88 1.91 1.73
N LEU A 179 10.67 2.44 1.52
CA LEU A 179 9.64 2.62 2.55
C LEU A 179 8.82 1.34 2.76
N ASN A 180 9.52 0.26 3.12
CA ASN A 180 8.91 -1.05 3.37
C ASN A 180 8.71 -1.29 4.86
N THR A 181 7.70 -2.10 5.21
CA THR A 181 7.37 -2.43 6.61
C THR A 181 7.47 -3.94 6.88
N PRO A 182 8.68 -4.48 7.09
CA PRO A 182 8.86 -5.90 7.39
C PRO A 182 8.38 -6.23 8.82
N ASN A 183 8.56 -7.49 9.22
CA ASN A 183 8.41 -7.93 10.62
C ASN A 183 7.02 -7.70 11.22
N ALA A 184 5.96 -7.63 10.39
CA ALA A 184 4.60 -7.66 10.90
C ALA A 184 4.37 -8.95 11.71
N PRO A 185 3.49 -8.95 12.73
CA PRO A 185 3.13 -10.16 13.47
C PRO A 185 2.81 -11.36 12.56
N LEU A 186 2.08 -11.14 11.47
CA LEU A 186 1.84 -12.18 10.47
C LEU A 186 3.14 -12.67 9.81
N ASP A 187 4.04 -11.78 9.38
CA ASP A 187 5.28 -12.19 8.71
C ASP A 187 6.14 -13.07 9.63
N ARG A 188 6.27 -12.69 10.91
CA ARG A 188 7.00 -13.49 11.90
C ARG A 188 6.35 -14.85 12.12
N TYR A 189 5.03 -14.90 12.18
CA TYR A 189 4.28 -16.16 12.29
C TYR A 189 4.48 -17.07 11.08
N LEU A 190 4.46 -16.52 9.86
CA LEU A 190 4.74 -17.28 8.63
C LEU A 190 6.19 -17.78 8.56
N LEU A 191 7.11 -17.10 9.26
CA LEU A 191 8.52 -17.49 9.38
C LEU A 191 8.79 -18.41 10.59
N GLY A 192 7.76 -18.87 11.31
CA GLY A 192 7.84 -19.89 12.35
C GLY A 192 7.73 -19.40 13.80
N ASP A 193 7.53 -18.10 14.03
CA ASP A 193 7.23 -17.58 15.37
C ASP A 193 5.74 -17.78 15.70
N GLU A 194 5.41 -18.95 16.23
CA GLU A 194 4.03 -19.35 16.60
C GLU A 194 3.35 -18.39 17.58
N ALA A 195 4.14 -17.67 18.38
CA ALA A 195 3.66 -16.73 19.38
C ALA A 195 3.45 -15.31 18.82
N ALA A 196 3.84 -15.05 17.56
CA ALA A 196 3.68 -13.73 16.95
C ALA A 196 2.21 -13.36 16.73
N LEU A 197 1.31 -14.33 16.56
CA LEU A 197 -0.14 -14.12 16.51
C LEU A 197 -0.82 -14.63 17.77
N THR A 198 -1.75 -13.83 18.28
CA THR A 198 -2.71 -14.27 19.30
C THR A 198 -3.72 -15.27 18.74
N ASP A 199 -4.42 -16.00 19.60
CA ASP A 199 -5.46 -16.95 19.16
C ASP A 199 -6.60 -16.24 18.41
N GLN A 200 -6.95 -15.02 18.81
CA GLN A 200 -7.96 -14.20 18.11
C GLN A 200 -7.48 -13.81 16.70
N GLN A 201 -6.21 -13.45 16.55
CA GLN A 201 -5.61 -13.15 15.24
C GLN A 201 -5.54 -14.38 14.35
N LYS A 202 -5.23 -15.57 14.90
CA LYS A 202 -5.25 -16.83 14.14
C LYS A 202 -6.66 -17.17 13.68
N ALA A 203 -7.67 -16.95 14.53
CA ALA A 203 -9.07 -17.14 14.15
C ALA A 203 -9.51 -16.11 13.08
N GLY A 204 -9.08 -14.85 13.19
CA GLY A 204 -9.31 -13.82 12.17
C GLY A 204 -8.62 -14.11 10.84
N MET A 205 -7.40 -14.63 10.86
CA MET A 205 -6.67 -15.10 9.66
C MET A 205 -7.44 -16.21 8.95
N LYS A 206 -8.02 -17.14 9.72
CA LYS A 206 -8.90 -18.19 9.19
C LYS A 206 -10.17 -17.57 8.57
N ASP A 207 -10.85 -16.69 9.28
CA ASP A 207 -12.06 -16.03 8.77
C ASP A 207 -11.78 -15.22 7.50
N PHE A 208 -10.62 -14.56 7.43
CA PHE A 208 -10.21 -13.79 6.24
C PHE A 208 -10.16 -14.66 4.98
N VAL A 209 -9.74 -15.92 5.11
CA VAL A 209 -9.75 -16.90 4.01
C VAL A 209 -11.16 -17.42 3.75
N ASP A 210 -11.87 -17.88 4.77
CA ASP A 210 -13.17 -18.56 4.62
C ASP A 210 -14.32 -17.62 4.22
N VAL A 211 -14.24 -16.36 4.63
CA VAL A 211 -15.19 -15.31 4.21
C VAL A 211 -14.96 -14.97 2.75
N GLY A 212 -13.70 -15.00 2.29
CA GLY A 212 -13.31 -14.79 0.89
C GLY A 212 -12.50 -13.51 0.64
N CYS A 213 -12.10 -12.77 1.67
CA CYS A 213 -11.29 -11.54 1.55
C CYS A 213 -9.98 -11.79 0.79
N ILE A 214 -9.38 -12.97 1.00
CA ILE A 214 -8.16 -13.43 0.32
C ILE A 214 -8.31 -13.56 -1.21
N SER A 215 -9.52 -13.51 -1.77
CA SER A 215 -9.70 -13.58 -3.23
C SER A 215 -9.07 -12.40 -3.95
N CYS A 216 -9.17 -11.19 -3.38
CA CYS A 216 -8.56 -9.95 -3.89
C CYS A 216 -7.36 -9.52 -3.05
N HIS A 217 -7.43 -9.62 -1.72
CA HIS A 217 -6.37 -9.17 -0.81
C HIS A 217 -5.35 -10.28 -0.52
N ARG A 218 -4.56 -10.63 -1.53
CA ARG A 218 -3.61 -11.76 -1.50
C ARG A 218 -2.17 -11.37 -1.82
N GLY A 219 -1.29 -12.34 -1.74
CA GLY A 219 0.14 -12.17 -1.96
C GLY A 219 0.81 -11.40 -0.82
N ALA A 220 2.09 -11.10 -1.00
CA ALA A 220 2.90 -10.49 0.05
C ALA A 220 2.40 -9.11 0.52
N ASN A 221 1.81 -8.32 -0.39
CA ASN A 221 1.31 -6.98 -0.09
C ASN A 221 -0.22 -6.93 0.12
N PHE A 222 -0.89 -8.07 0.33
CA PHE A 222 -2.35 -8.10 0.57
C PHE A 222 -3.18 -7.35 -0.48
N SER A 223 -2.77 -7.47 -1.74
CA SER A 223 -3.41 -6.85 -2.88
C SER A 223 -3.05 -7.63 -4.14
N ASP A 224 -4.05 -7.99 -4.94
CA ASP A 224 -3.86 -8.51 -6.28
C ASP A 224 -3.52 -7.42 -7.31
N SER A 225 -3.53 -6.14 -6.90
CA SER A 225 -3.38 -4.96 -7.76
C SER A 225 -4.35 -4.91 -8.95
N LEU A 226 -5.45 -5.66 -8.90
CA LEU A 226 -6.53 -5.61 -9.89
C LEU A 226 -7.57 -4.56 -9.48
N PHE A 227 -8.51 -4.32 -10.38
CA PHE A 227 -9.57 -3.33 -10.21
C PHE A 227 -10.90 -4.02 -10.04
N HIS A 228 -11.62 -3.64 -8.99
CA HIS A 228 -12.93 -4.22 -8.67
C HIS A 228 -13.93 -3.12 -8.38
N PRO A 229 -15.17 -3.22 -8.91
CA PRO A 229 -16.21 -2.26 -8.62
C PRO A 229 -16.63 -2.36 -7.15
N ILE A 230 -16.58 -1.23 -6.44
CA ILE A 230 -17.08 -1.10 -5.07
C ILE A 230 -17.94 0.15 -4.96
N GLN A 231 -19.16 -0.02 -4.42
CA GLN A 231 -20.06 1.08 -4.12
C GLN A 231 -19.88 1.47 -2.65
N VAL A 232 -18.97 2.40 -2.41
CA VAL A 232 -18.85 3.03 -1.10
C VAL A 232 -20.08 3.91 -0.88
N PRO A 233 -20.84 3.75 0.22
CA PRO A 233 -22.07 4.49 0.46
C PRO A 233 -21.85 6.01 0.37
N GLY A 234 -22.56 6.67 -0.56
CA GLY A 234 -22.50 8.13 -0.73
C GLY A 234 -21.40 8.64 -1.68
N SER A 235 -20.57 7.74 -2.25
CA SER A 235 -19.54 8.13 -3.22
C SER A 235 -20.07 8.15 -4.65
N ASP A 236 -19.87 9.29 -5.33
CA ASP A 236 -20.12 9.46 -6.78
C ASP A 236 -18.84 9.30 -7.63
N ASP A 237 -17.70 8.97 -7.03
CA ASP A 237 -16.43 8.74 -7.74
C ASP A 237 -16.56 7.57 -8.73
N LEU A 238 -16.26 7.85 -10.00
CA LEU A 238 -16.35 6.87 -11.09
C LEU A 238 -15.17 5.90 -11.13
N GLY A 239 -14.14 6.11 -10.30
CA GLY A 239 -12.96 5.27 -10.21
C GLY A 239 -12.20 5.21 -11.52
N ARG A 240 -11.81 4.00 -11.91
CA ARG A 240 -11.03 3.71 -13.12
C ARG A 240 -11.73 4.11 -14.42
N PHE A 241 -13.06 4.18 -14.45
CA PHE A 241 -13.79 4.70 -15.61
C PHE A 241 -13.32 6.09 -16.04
N ALA A 242 -12.92 6.96 -15.11
CA ALA A 242 -12.39 8.28 -15.43
C ALA A 242 -11.07 8.24 -16.24
N VAL A 243 -10.38 7.10 -16.23
CA VAL A 243 -9.11 6.85 -16.93
C VAL A 243 -9.36 6.10 -18.25
N THR A 244 -10.20 5.06 -18.21
CA THR A 244 -10.36 4.13 -19.35
C THR A 244 -11.55 4.45 -20.24
N ASN A 245 -12.57 5.14 -19.71
CA ASN A 245 -13.86 5.38 -20.34
C ASN A 245 -14.61 4.08 -20.73
N GLU A 246 -14.27 2.95 -20.10
CA GLU A 246 -14.91 1.65 -20.29
C GLU A 246 -15.95 1.41 -19.19
N GLU A 247 -17.22 1.17 -19.56
CA GLU A 247 -18.32 1.06 -18.59
C GLU A 247 -18.13 -0.08 -17.58
N SER A 248 -17.36 -1.13 -17.93
CA SER A 248 -16.99 -2.20 -17.00
C SER A 248 -16.08 -1.74 -15.84
N ASP A 249 -15.39 -0.61 -16.01
CA ASP A 249 -14.51 -0.01 -15.01
C ASP A 249 -15.24 1.05 -14.13
N ARG A 250 -16.55 1.21 -14.30
CA ARG A 250 -17.35 2.15 -13.48
C ARG A 250 -17.25 1.76 -12.01
N GLN A 251 -16.81 2.72 -11.20
CA GLN A 251 -16.56 2.57 -9.75
C GLN A 251 -15.55 1.47 -9.43
N ALA A 252 -14.73 1.07 -10.40
CA ALA A 252 -13.66 0.11 -10.18
C ALA A 252 -12.44 0.82 -9.59
N PHE A 253 -11.93 0.30 -8.49
CA PHE A 253 -10.75 0.80 -7.81
C PHE A 253 -9.73 -0.32 -7.64
N ARG A 254 -8.46 0.05 -7.63
CA ARG A 254 -7.37 -0.88 -7.34
C ARG A 254 -7.59 -1.48 -5.96
N THR A 255 -7.44 -2.79 -5.81
CA THR A 255 -7.43 -3.44 -4.50
C THR A 255 -6.38 -2.79 -3.60
N ALA A 256 -6.82 -2.10 -2.54
CA ALA A 256 -5.91 -1.48 -1.59
C ALA A 256 -5.06 -2.55 -0.87
N SER A 257 -3.79 -2.23 -0.61
CA SER A 257 -2.97 -3.08 0.26
C SER A 257 -3.53 -3.01 1.68
N LEU A 258 -3.61 -4.16 2.36
CA LEU A 258 -3.98 -4.20 3.78
C LEU A 258 -2.76 -4.18 4.72
N ARG A 259 -1.54 -4.09 4.19
CA ARG A 259 -0.35 -3.86 5.03
C ARG A 259 -0.48 -2.52 5.74
N ASN A 260 -0.26 -2.51 7.06
CA ASN A 260 -0.38 -1.32 7.91
C ASN A 260 -1.78 -0.67 7.95
N VAL A 261 -2.83 -1.35 7.49
CA VAL A 261 -4.18 -0.76 7.40
C VAL A 261 -4.67 -0.20 8.73
N ALA A 262 -4.31 -0.82 9.85
CA ALA A 262 -4.65 -0.33 11.19
C ALA A 262 -4.08 1.06 11.57
N LEU A 263 -3.17 1.62 10.76
CA LEU A 263 -2.52 2.91 11.02
C LEU A 263 -2.94 4.02 10.04
N THR A 264 -3.65 3.68 8.97
CA THR A 264 -3.85 4.53 7.79
C THR A 264 -5.30 5.00 7.62
N TYR A 265 -6.03 5.14 8.72
CA TYR A 265 -7.37 5.73 8.71
C TYR A 265 -7.32 7.22 8.25
N PRO A 266 -8.41 7.76 7.70
CA PRO A 266 -9.68 7.08 7.38
C PRO A 266 -9.57 6.19 6.12
N TYR A 267 -10.62 5.42 5.84
CA TYR A 267 -10.61 4.32 4.88
C TYR A 267 -11.50 4.59 3.66
N PHE A 268 -11.35 3.72 2.65
CA PHE A 268 -11.87 3.84 1.29
C PHE A 268 -11.20 4.96 0.49
N HIS A 269 -11.49 5.00 -0.81
CA HIS A 269 -10.92 6.02 -1.71
C HIS A 269 -11.39 7.43 -1.37
N ASP A 270 -12.48 7.60 -0.64
CA ASP A 270 -13.08 8.88 -0.25
C ASP A 270 -12.88 9.23 1.24
N GLY A 271 -12.26 8.34 2.03
CA GLY A 271 -12.04 8.57 3.45
C GLY A 271 -13.32 8.60 4.29
N SER A 272 -14.39 7.97 3.84
CA SER A 272 -15.71 8.02 4.48
C SER A 272 -15.87 7.18 5.75
N ALA A 273 -14.96 6.22 6.01
CA ALA A 273 -15.01 5.36 7.19
C ALA A 273 -13.82 5.59 8.13
N GLU A 274 -14.08 5.70 9.43
CA GLU A 274 -13.06 6.05 10.43
C GLU A 274 -12.43 4.81 11.10
N THR A 275 -13.17 3.70 11.20
CA THR A 275 -12.74 2.51 11.93
C THR A 275 -12.75 1.27 11.05
N LEU A 276 -11.92 0.26 11.39
CA LEU A 276 -11.93 -1.01 10.66
C LEU A 276 -13.23 -1.77 10.90
N GLU A 277 -13.85 -1.55 12.05
CA GLU A 277 -15.17 -2.05 12.44
C GLU A 277 -16.28 -1.52 11.52
N ASP A 278 -16.14 -0.31 10.98
CA ASP A 278 -17.05 0.23 9.95
C ASP A 278 -16.75 -0.37 8.56
N VAL A 279 -15.46 -0.56 8.24
CA VAL A 279 -15.01 -1.01 6.91
C VAL A 279 -15.35 -2.48 6.65
N VAL A 280 -15.09 -3.36 7.61
CA VAL A 280 -15.19 -4.82 7.41
C VAL A 280 -16.61 -5.25 7.04
N PRO A 281 -17.69 -4.78 7.69
CA PRO A 281 -19.07 -5.07 7.27
C PRO A 281 -19.37 -4.58 5.86
N ILE A 282 -18.96 -3.35 5.51
CA ILE A 282 -19.17 -2.77 4.16
C ILE A 282 -18.48 -3.65 3.11
N MET A 283 -17.24 -4.09 3.35
CA MET A 283 -16.53 -4.99 2.44
C MET A 283 -17.23 -6.35 2.32
N GLY A 284 -17.70 -6.93 3.42
CA GLY A 284 -18.48 -8.17 3.43
C GLY A 284 -19.73 -8.07 2.55
N GLU A 285 -20.51 -7.00 2.70
CA GLU A 285 -21.73 -6.77 1.94
C GLU A 285 -21.44 -6.43 0.47
N GLN A 286 -20.57 -5.44 0.22
CA GLN A 286 -20.37 -4.91 -1.13
C GLN A 286 -19.61 -5.90 -2.01
N MET A 287 -18.53 -6.50 -1.50
CA MET A 287 -17.64 -7.35 -2.30
C MET A 287 -18.02 -8.81 -2.29
N LEU A 288 -18.55 -9.31 -1.16
CA LEU A 288 -18.76 -10.74 -0.94
C LEU A 288 -20.23 -11.13 -0.83
N LYS A 289 -21.15 -10.15 -0.75
CA LYS A 289 -22.59 -10.37 -0.53
C LYS A 289 -22.85 -11.19 0.73
N ARG A 290 -22.09 -10.91 1.79
CA ARG A 290 -22.17 -11.57 3.10
C ARG A 290 -22.40 -10.56 4.21
N GLU A 291 -23.39 -10.85 5.04
CA GLU A 291 -23.52 -10.21 6.34
C GLU A 291 -22.56 -10.91 7.32
N LEU A 292 -21.80 -10.12 8.07
CA LEU A 292 -20.82 -10.62 9.04
C LEU A 292 -21.33 -10.35 10.45
N ASP A 293 -21.32 -11.37 11.31
CA ASP A 293 -21.63 -11.18 12.72
C ASP A 293 -20.51 -10.42 13.45
N GLU A 294 -20.86 -9.79 14.57
CA GLU A 294 -19.96 -8.95 15.38
C GLU A 294 -18.69 -9.70 15.77
N ALA A 295 -18.81 -10.96 16.20
CA ALA A 295 -17.67 -11.77 16.60
C ALA A 295 -16.70 -12.04 15.42
N THR A 296 -17.21 -12.19 14.20
CA THR A 296 -16.40 -12.35 12.99
C THR A 296 -15.72 -11.04 12.61
N VAL A 297 -16.43 -9.91 12.71
CA VAL A 297 -15.85 -8.58 12.51
C VAL A 297 -14.69 -8.34 13.47
N GLU A 298 -14.87 -8.59 14.77
CA GLU A 298 -13.82 -8.42 15.78
C GLU A 298 -12.57 -9.27 15.48
N ARG A 299 -12.76 -10.53 15.05
CA ARG A 299 -11.65 -11.42 14.70
C ARG A 299 -10.93 -10.93 13.45
N LEU A 300 -11.66 -10.52 12.41
CA LEU A 300 -11.07 -9.95 11.20
C LEU A 300 -10.28 -8.67 11.51
N VAL A 301 -10.85 -7.73 12.28
CA VAL A 301 -10.15 -6.51 12.70
C VAL A 301 -8.88 -6.86 13.48
N SER A 302 -8.97 -7.78 14.44
CA SER A 302 -7.79 -8.27 15.19
C SER A 302 -6.69 -8.79 14.26
N PHE A 303 -7.06 -9.55 13.22
CA PHE A 303 -6.13 -10.01 12.19
C PHE A 303 -5.54 -8.87 11.34
N LEU A 304 -6.34 -7.86 10.96
CA LEU A 304 -5.83 -6.69 10.23
C LEU A 304 -4.76 -5.92 11.02
N HIS A 305 -4.88 -5.85 12.35
CA HIS A 305 -3.81 -5.30 13.20
C HIS A 305 -2.49 -6.09 13.10
N ALA A 306 -2.55 -7.41 12.90
CA ALA A 306 -1.36 -8.25 12.72
C ALA A 306 -0.64 -8.01 11.37
N LEU A 307 -1.19 -7.19 10.48
CA LEU A 307 -0.57 -6.79 9.20
C LEU A 307 0.28 -5.53 9.33
N THR A 308 0.37 -4.94 10.52
CA THR A 308 1.19 -3.75 10.79
C THR A 308 2.64 -4.15 10.99
N GLY A 309 3.51 -3.71 10.07
CA GLY A 309 4.95 -3.95 10.14
C GLY A 309 5.71 -2.88 10.91
N GLU A 310 7.00 -3.10 11.05
CA GLU A 310 7.94 -2.11 11.61
C GLU A 310 7.97 -0.87 10.71
N GLN A 311 7.67 0.29 11.28
CA GLN A 311 7.62 1.54 10.52
C GLN A 311 9.03 2.04 10.21
N PRO A 312 9.29 2.53 8.98
CA PRO A 312 10.61 3.05 8.62
C PRO A 312 10.93 4.30 9.44
N VAL A 313 12.11 4.32 10.06
CA VAL A 313 12.63 5.51 10.74
C VAL A 313 13.37 6.37 9.72
N VAL A 314 12.85 7.56 9.45
CA VAL A 314 13.41 8.48 8.47
C VAL A 314 13.81 9.79 9.14
N THR A 315 15.10 10.11 9.11
CA THR A 315 15.59 11.45 9.49
C THR A 315 15.19 12.47 8.43
N VAL A 316 14.46 13.52 8.77
CA VAL A 316 14.13 14.60 7.82
C VAL A 316 15.43 15.19 7.26
N PRO A 317 15.59 15.29 5.93
CA PRO A 317 16.83 15.79 5.33
C PRO A 317 16.99 17.30 5.56
N ALA A 318 18.24 17.75 5.70
CA ALA A 318 18.56 19.15 5.51
C ALA A 318 18.55 19.44 4.01
N LEU A 319 17.66 20.32 3.56
CA LEU A 319 17.59 20.75 2.16
C LEU A 319 18.57 21.91 1.92
N PRO A 320 19.21 21.97 0.75
CA PRO A 320 20.08 23.08 0.37
C PRO A 320 19.31 24.39 0.15
#